data_AF-A0A970SDX8-F1
#
_entry.id   AF-A0A970SDX8-F1
#
_cell.length_a   1.000
_cell.length_b   1.000
_cell.length_c   1.000
_cell.angle_alpha   90.00
_cell.angle_beta   90.00
_cell.angle_gamma   90.00
#
_symmetry.space_group_name_H-M   'P 1'
#
loop_
_entity.id
_entity.type
_entity.pdbx_description
1 polymer ?
#
loop_
_entity_poly.entity_id
_entity_poly.type
_entity_poly.pdbx_seq_one_letter_code
_entity_poly.pdbx_strand_id
1 'polypeptide(L)'
;MKKVLRVQMSDGTLYDIPAEVIAEHRATYFEDNSAEKLSYHSSSVQPRLHYEEKEFALKNDEVLIEWASKKMSWKDIKPHAKKVELPNNNEEDWPNAPKEIITAE
;
A
#
# COMPACT_ATOMS: atom_id res chain seq x y z
N MET A 1 -11.57 -11.43 3.39
CA MET A 1 -10.98 -10.43 4.32
C MET A 1 -10.26 -9.38 3.47
N LYS A 2 -10.33 -8.09 3.82
CA LYS A 2 -9.59 -7.06 3.07
C LYS A 2 -8.17 -7.00 3.60
N LYS A 3 -7.19 -7.34 2.75
CA LYS A 3 -5.76 -7.31 3.08
C LYS A 3 -5.23 -5.89 2.87
N VAL A 4 -4.42 -5.40 3.81
CA VAL A 4 -3.81 -4.07 3.77
C VAL A 4 -2.32 -4.18 4.05
N LEU A 5 -1.53 -3.33 3.39
CA LEU A 5 -0.17 -3.02 3.75
C LEU A 5 -0.19 -1.83 4.71
N ARG A 6 0.26 -2.02 5.95
CA ARG A 6 0.43 -0.94 6.92
C ARG A 6 1.86 -0.40 6.84
N VAL A 7 1.99 0.91 6.69
CA VAL A 7 3.28 1.60 6.68
C VAL A 7 3.31 2.67 7.76
N GLN A 8 4.44 2.76 8.46
CA GLN A 8 4.76 3.84 9.38
C GLN A 8 5.68 4.83 8.68
N MET A 9 5.23 6.08 8.58
CA MET A 9 6.03 7.18 8.05
C MET A 9 7.03 7.67 9.09
N SER A 10 8.03 8.44 8.64
CA SER A 10 9.09 8.98 9.50
C SER A 10 8.57 9.93 10.58
N ASP A 11 7.41 10.55 10.38
CA ASP A 11 6.71 11.39 11.35
C ASP A 11 5.88 10.57 12.37
N GLY A 12 5.92 9.23 12.29
CA GLY A 12 5.13 8.33 13.11
C GLY A 12 3.71 8.10 12.61
N THR A 13 3.28 8.78 11.54
CA THR A 13 1.95 8.58 10.96
C THR A 13 1.83 7.19 10.34
N LEU A 14 0.76 6.47 10.69
CA LEU A 14 0.43 5.17 10.11
C LEU A 14 -0.56 5.31 8.96
N TYR A 15 -0.32 4.58 7.88
CA TYR A 15 -1.25 4.45 6.76
C TYR A 15 -1.50 2.98 6.42
N ASP A 16 -2.77 2.66 6.16
CA ASP A 16 -3.20 1.39 5.59
C ASP A 16 -3.48 1.57 4.10
N ILE A 17 -2.74 0.83 3.27
CA ILE A 17 -2.93 0.76 1.82
C ILE A 17 -3.59 -0.57 1.46
N PRO A 18 -4.73 -0.60 0.76
CA PRO A 18 -5.31 -1.86 0.30
C PRO A 18 -4.32 -2.64 -0.57
N ALA A 19 -4.08 -3.91 -0.23
CA ALA A 19 -3.19 -4.78 -1.00
C ALA A 19 -3.65 -4.96 -2.45
N GLU A 20 -4.97 -4.89 -2.68
CA GLU A 20 -5.57 -4.92 -4.01
C GLU A 20 -5.07 -3.78 -4.91
N VAL A 21 -4.80 -2.59 -4.37
CA VAL A 21 -4.30 -1.45 -5.16
C VAL A 21 -2.88 -1.72 -5.65
N ILE A 22 -2.04 -2.30 -4.80
CA ILE A 22 -0.66 -2.67 -5.13
C ILE A 22 -0.66 -3.80 -6.16
N ALA A 23 -1.50 -4.82 -5.95
CA ALA A 23 -1.65 -5.94 -6.87
C ALA A 23 -2.18 -5.48 -8.24
N GLU A 24 -3.15 -4.57 -8.26
CA GLU A 24 -3.70 -3.99 -9.50
C GLU A 24 -2.63 -3.19 -10.26
N HIS A 25 -1.87 -2.35 -9.57
CA HIS A 25 -0.79 -1.58 -10.18
C HIS A 25 0.29 -2.50 -10.76
N ARG A 26 0.61 -3.60 -10.08
CA ARG A 26 1.54 -4.61 -10.59
C ARG A 26 0.98 -5.28 -11.84
N ALA A 27 -0.25 -5.78 -11.78
CA ALA A 27 -0.90 -6.47 -12.88
C ALA A 27 -1.00 -5.57 -14.13
N THR A 28 -1.40 -4.31 -13.95
CA THR A 28 -1.45 -3.29 -15.01
C THR A 28 -0.06 -3.04 -15.60
N TYR A 29 0.97 -2.92 -14.76
CA TYR A 29 2.35 -2.77 -15.25
C TYR A 29 2.75 -3.96 -16.12
N PHE A 30 2.47 -5.20 -15.68
CA PHE A 30 2.80 -6.36 -16.50
C PHE A 30 1.92 -6.45 -17.74
N GLU A 31 0.64 -6.08 -17.71
CA GLU A 31 -0.21 -5.98 -18.90
C GLU A 31 0.39 -4.99 -19.91
N ASP A 32 0.71 -3.76 -19.48
CA ASP A 32 1.28 -2.70 -20.32
C ASP A 32 2.70 -3.02 -20.83
N ASN A 33 3.51 -3.71 -20.01
CA ASN A 33 4.88 -4.08 -20.34
C ASN A 33 5.00 -5.50 -20.91
N SER A 34 3.89 -6.26 -21.00
CA SER A 34 3.83 -7.58 -21.62
C SER A 34 3.76 -7.53 -23.13
N ALA A 35 3.84 -6.33 -23.74
CA ALA A 35 3.90 -6.14 -25.17
C ALA A 35 4.87 -7.16 -25.80
N GLU A 36 4.35 -8.09 -26.60
CA GLU A 36 4.98 -8.48 -27.86
C GLU A 36 6.48 -8.88 -27.83
N LYS A 37 7.09 -9.22 -26.68
CA LYS A 37 8.52 -9.60 -26.68
C LYS A 37 8.75 -11.03 -27.10
N LEU A 38 7.71 -11.86 -27.14
CA LEU A 38 7.71 -13.14 -27.82
C LEU A 38 6.29 -13.39 -28.35
N SER A 39 6.08 -13.12 -29.64
CA SER A 39 5.05 -13.69 -30.53
C SER A 39 3.61 -13.90 -30.02
N TYR A 40 2.64 -13.49 -30.85
CA TYR A 40 1.20 -13.77 -30.76
C TYR A 40 0.34 -12.68 -30.10
N HIS A 41 -0.18 -11.81 -30.98
CA HIS A 41 -1.43 -11.10 -30.78
C HIS A 41 -2.58 -12.09 -30.58
N SER A 42 -2.92 -12.41 -29.34
CA SER A 42 -4.21 -13.02 -29.01
C SER A 42 -4.85 -12.19 -27.91
N SER A 43 -5.84 -11.37 -28.28
CA SER A 43 -6.66 -10.52 -27.42
C SER A 43 -7.38 -11.26 -26.28
N SER A 44 -7.32 -12.59 -26.25
CA SER A 44 -7.84 -13.46 -25.20
C SER A 44 -6.82 -13.86 -24.12
N VAL A 45 -5.52 -13.55 -24.28
CA VAL A 45 -4.45 -13.92 -23.32
C VAL A 45 -4.17 -12.79 -22.31
N GLN A 46 -4.33 -11.53 -22.72
CA GLN A 46 -4.02 -10.35 -21.89
C GLN A 46 -4.87 -10.26 -20.60
N PRO A 47 -6.21 -10.40 -20.62
CA PRO A 47 -7.02 -10.31 -19.39
C PRO A 47 -6.72 -11.45 -18.41
N ARG A 48 -6.30 -12.61 -18.92
CA ARG A 48 -5.94 -13.77 -18.10
C ARG A 48 -4.61 -13.53 -17.38
N LEU A 49 -3.64 -12.90 -18.03
CA LEU A 49 -2.37 -12.51 -17.42
C LEU A 49 -2.58 -11.48 -16.30
N HIS A 50 -3.43 -10.48 -16.52
CA HIS A 50 -3.75 -9.47 -15.50
C HIS A 50 -4.36 -10.10 -14.24
N TYR A 51 -5.36 -10.96 -14.42
CA TYR A 51 -5.99 -11.67 -13.31
C TYR A 51 -5.00 -12.58 -12.56
N GLU A 52 -4.20 -13.35 -13.30
CA GLU A 52 -3.19 -14.26 -12.72
C GLU A 52 -2.11 -13.49 -11.94
N GLU A 53 -1.59 -12.38 -12.47
CA GLU A 53 -0.60 -11.54 -11.77
C GLU A 53 -1.18 -10.89 -10.51
N LYS A 54 -2.42 -10.39 -10.59
CA LYS A 54 -3.11 -9.80 -9.43
C LYS A 54 -3.31 -10.84 -8.34
N GLU A 55 -3.81 -12.04 -8.68
CA GLU A 55 -4.00 -13.12 -7.73
C GLU A 55 -2.67 -13.60 -7.12
N PHE A 56 -1.64 -13.73 -7.94
CA PHE A 56 -0.29 -14.11 -7.51
C PHE A 56 0.23 -13.12 -6.47
N ALA A 57 0.16 -11.82 -6.76
CA ALA A 57 0.59 -10.78 -5.84
C ALA A 57 -0.22 -10.80 -4.54
N LEU A 58 -1.55 -10.95 -4.60
CA LEU A 58 -2.39 -11.00 -3.40
C LEU A 58 -2.06 -12.18 -2.47
N LYS A 59 -1.61 -13.31 -3.03
CA LYS A 59 -1.17 -14.50 -2.30
C LYS A 59 0.26 -14.40 -1.76
N ASN A 60 1.05 -13.41 -2.19
CA ASN A 60 2.46 -13.28 -1.83
C ASN A 60 2.80 -11.89 -1.25
N ASP A 61 2.91 -11.84 0.08
CA ASP A 61 3.14 -10.61 0.86
C ASP A 61 4.48 -9.94 0.52
N GLU A 62 5.54 -10.72 0.34
CA GLU A 62 6.87 -10.22 -0.01
C GLU A 62 6.86 -9.53 -1.37
N VAL A 63 6.15 -10.10 -2.34
CA VAL A 63 5.98 -9.51 -3.69
C VAL A 63 5.25 -8.17 -3.60
N LEU A 64 4.20 -8.05 -2.77
CA LEU A 64 3.49 -6.78 -2.58
C LEU A 64 4.39 -5.71 -1.93
N ILE A 65 5.13 -6.08 -0.89
CA ILE A 65 6.03 -5.17 -0.18
C ILE A 65 7.17 -4.71 -1.10
N GLU A 66 7.81 -5.65 -1.79
CA GLU A 66 8.88 -5.35 -2.73
C GLU A 66 8.38 -4.45 -3.86
N TRP A 67 7.22 -4.75 -4.43
CA TRP A 67 6.64 -3.97 -5.52
C TRP A 67 6.31 -2.55 -5.08
N ALA A 68 5.62 -2.40 -3.95
CA ALA A 68 5.29 -1.11 -3.38
C ALA A 68 6.55 -0.27 -3.10
N SER A 69 7.65 -0.91 -2.69
CA SER A 69 8.91 -0.23 -2.36
C SER A 69 9.74 0.15 -3.57
N LYS A 70 9.78 -0.70 -4.61
CA LYS A 70 10.69 -0.53 -5.76
C LYS A 70 10.04 0.10 -6.99
N LYS A 71 8.72 -0.03 -7.14
CA LYS A 71 8.00 0.31 -8.38
C LYS A 71 6.87 1.31 -8.20
N MET A 72 6.40 1.53 -6.98
CA MET A 72 5.38 2.54 -6.69
C MET A 72 6.00 3.72 -5.94
N SER A 73 5.38 4.87 -6.10
CA SER A 73 5.66 6.09 -5.36
C SER A 73 4.49 6.44 -4.44
N TRP A 74 4.70 7.37 -3.51
CA TRP A 74 3.62 7.85 -2.65
C TRP A 74 2.42 8.39 -3.45
N LYS A 75 2.65 8.99 -4.62
CA LYS A 75 1.57 9.54 -5.46
C LYS A 75 0.62 8.45 -5.97
N ASP A 76 1.13 7.24 -6.20
CA ASP A 76 0.37 6.12 -6.75
C ASP A 76 -0.55 5.49 -5.69
N ILE A 77 -0.15 5.55 -4.42
CA ILE A 77 -0.90 4.96 -3.30
C ILE A 77 -1.70 5.97 -2.46
N LYS A 78 -1.31 7.26 -2.46
CA LYS A 78 -1.93 8.31 -1.65
C LYS A 78 -3.47 8.38 -1.79
N PRO A 79 -4.08 8.25 -2.98
CA PRO A 79 -5.55 8.30 -3.12
C PRO A 79 -6.27 7.15 -2.41
N HIS A 80 -5.57 6.05 -2.16
CA HIS A 80 -6.13 4.84 -1.55
C HIS A 80 -5.66 4.63 -0.12
N ALA A 81 -4.64 5.37 0.34
CA ALA A 81 -4.09 5.28 1.67
C ALA A 81 -5.07 5.83 2.71
N LYS A 82 -5.36 5.03 3.73
CA LYS A 82 -6.17 5.44 4.87
C LYS A 82 -5.27 5.71 6.05
N LYS A 83 -5.27 6.95 6.54
CA LYS A 83 -4.57 7.28 7.79
C LYS A 83 -5.18 6.45 8.91
N VAL A 84 -4.34 5.74 9.64
CA VAL A 84 -4.75 4.99 10.82
C VAL A 84 -4.75 5.96 11.98
N GLU A 85 -5.94 6.24 12.50
CA GLU A 85 -6.04 6.91 13.79
C GLU A 85 -5.68 5.89 14.86
N LEU A 86 -4.53 6.10 15.50
CA LEU A 86 -4.21 5.37 16.71
C LEU A 86 -5.30 5.71 17.74
N PRO A 87 -5.81 4.73 18.49
CA PRO A 87 -6.70 5.02 19.60
C PRO A 87 -5.95 5.97 20.52
N ASN A 88 -6.43 7.21 20.58
CA ASN A 88 -5.87 8.25 21.43
C ASN A 88 -6.31 7.89 22.84
N ASN A 89 -5.49 7.11 23.56
CA ASN A 89 -5.80 6.69 24.93
C ASN A 89 -5.46 7.82 25.90
N ASN A 90 -5.94 9.03 25.57
CA ASN A 90 -5.64 10.26 26.26
C ASN A 90 -5.97 10.18 27.76
N GLU A 91 -6.98 9.40 28.14
CA GLU A 91 -7.33 9.18 29.55
C GLU A 91 -6.28 8.34 30.31
N GLU A 92 -5.68 7.34 29.66
CA GLU A 92 -4.61 6.53 30.25
C GLU A 92 -3.25 7.24 30.20
N ASP A 93 -3.00 8.01 29.14
CA ASP A 93 -1.74 8.71 28.92
C ASP A 93 -1.66 10.01 29.73
N TRP A 94 -2.78 10.73 29.94
CA TRP A 94 -2.83 11.99 30.69
C TRP A 94 -2.13 11.94 32.06
N PRO A 95 -2.35 10.96 32.96
CA PRO A 95 -1.67 10.93 34.25
C PRO A 95 -0.15 10.81 34.12
N ASN A 96 0.34 10.06 33.12
CA ASN A 96 1.76 9.71 32.97
C ASN A 96 2.53 10.61 32.00
N ALA A 97 1.83 11.39 31.17
CA ALA A 97 2.44 12.31 30.22
C ALA A 97 3.29 13.38 30.97
N PRO A 98 4.48 13.75 30.45
CA PRO A 98 5.29 14.84 31.00
C PRO A 98 4.48 16.14 31.07
N LYS A 99 4.57 16.86 32.19
CA LYS A 99 3.85 18.12 32.44
C LYS A 99 4.84 19.20 32.84
N GLU A 100 4.79 20.33 32.16
CA GLU A 100 5.56 21.53 32.49
C GLU A 100 4.60 22.73 32.57
N ILE A 101 4.81 23.59 33.57
CA ILE A 101 4.08 24.85 33.71
C ILE A 101 4.94 25.94 33.10
N ILE A 102 4.43 26.62 32.08
CA ILE A 102 5.09 27.75 31.42
C ILE A 102 4.33 29.02 31.78
N THR A 103 5.05 30.05 32.24
CA THR A 103 4.47 31.36 32.54
C THR A 103 4.62 32.23 31.30
N ALA A 104 3.51 32.65 30.69
CA ALA A 104 3.56 33.59 29.57
C ALA A 104 3.72 35.02 30.11
N GLU A 105 4.71 35.77 29.60
CA GLU A 105 4.87 37.21 29.81
C GLU A 105 3.90 38.03 28.95
#